data_AF-A0A7C3GVE9-F1
#
_entry.id   AF-A0A7C3GVE9-F1
#
_cell.length_a   1.000
_cell.length_b   1.000
_cell.length_c   1.000
_cell.angle_alpha   90.00
_cell.angle_beta   90.00
_cell.angle_gamma   90.00
#
_symmetry.space_group_name_H-M   'P 1'
#
loop_
_entity.id
_entity.type
_entity.pdbx_description
1 polymer ?
#
loop_
_entity_poly.entity_id
_entity_poly.type
_entity_poly.pdbx_seq_one_letter_code
_entity_poly.pdbx_strand_id
1 'polypeptide(L)'
;NDALFFAYQALQSSPEFAGYDVVQQKIINNAIRDFHLSGVDLPEEKKQRYKEIMQQLSNLTSKFDQNLLDATHAWSKLIPDESELAGLPDSVKKLAQQTAKNKGQEGWLLTLEFPSYYPVMLYADDRALREEMYRAYVTRASELGPNAGQWDNSEVMEAVMKLRHEAAVLLGFENYAQRSLATKMAQDTSQVMDFLYELVDKSLPVAKREYAELENYACEALGLTSLEAWDVPYASEKLRQHTYAISQEELKPYFFQENVLAGMFNVVNRLYGIRITETQGVDTWHEDVKFFTITDKQGNLRGQFYLDLYARPHKRGGAWMDECLTRMSIGGETQNPVAYLTCNFTPPVDDKPALFTHDEVNTLFHEFGHGLHHMLTKVDYPSVSGISGVPWDAVELPSQFMENWCWEKSALDSIAKHYETGASLPDELYKKMIAAKNFQSGMQMVRQLEFSIFDMRIHLADLSTGKAGIYDILREVRERVAVTKVPEFNRFAHGFSHIFAGGYAAGYYSYKWAEVLSADAFSRFEEEGVFNQDVGQRFLENILEKGGSEEPMDLFVAFRGRKPKIDALLRHSGIVE
;
A
#
# COMPACT_ATOMS: atom_id res chain seq x y z
N ASN A 1 -26.09 -10.27 17.80
CA ASN A 1 -26.46 -10.47 19.22
C ASN A 1 -27.32 -9.28 19.60
N ASP A 2 -28.64 -9.47 19.56
CA ASP A 2 -29.60 -8.36 19.68
C ASP A 2 -29.55 -7.75 21.10
N ALA A 3 -29.37 -8.57 22.14
CA ALA A 3 -29.25 -8.10 23.51
C ALA A 3 -28.05 -7.16 23.70
N LEU A 4 -26.92 -7.46 23.07
CA LEU A 4 -25.73 -6.60 23.14
C LEU A 4 -25.96 -5.28 22.37
N PHE A 5 -26.59 -5.32 21.20
CA PHE A 5 -26.94 -4.11 20.45
C PHE A 5 -27.88 -3.19 21.26
N PHE A 6 -28.94 -3.75 21.84
CA PHE A 6 -29.87 -2.98 22.67
C PHE A 6 -29.20 -2.42 23.93
N ALA A 7 -28.20 -3.10 24.49
CA ALA A 7 -27.42 -2.56 25.60
C ALA A 7 -26.64 -1.30 25.19
N TYR A 8 -25.98 -1.31 24.01
CA TYR A 8 -25.31 -0.11 23.49
C TYR A 8 -26.30 1.02 23.19
N GLN A 9 -27.45 0.73 22.58
CA GLN A 9 -28.48 1.75 22.35
C GLN A 9 -29.04 2.34 23.65
N ALA A 10 -29.24 1.51 24.67
CA ALA A 10 -29.67 1.95 25.99
C ALA A 10 -28.64 2.87 26.64
N LEU A 11 -27.34 2.56 26.50
CA LEU A 11 -26.25 3.44 26.95
C LEU A 11 -26.25 4.78 26.20
N GLN A 12 -26.35 4.76 24.86
CA GLN A 12 -26.37 5.99 24.05
C GLN A 12 -27.58 6.87 24.36
N SER A 13 -28.74 6.26 24.63
CA SER A 13 -29.99 6.97 24.91
C SER A 13 -30.14 7.40 26.38
N SER A 14 -29.17 7.04 27.25
CA SER A 14 -29.26 7.33 28.67
C SER A 14 -28.89 8.78 28.98
N PRO A 15 -29.45 9.38 30.06
CA PRO A 15 -29.05 10.72 30.50
C PRO A 15 -27.55 10.83 30.83
N GLU A 16 -26.93 9.72 31.27
CA GLU A 16 -25.51 9.65 31.63
C GLU A 16 -24.56 9.73 30.44
N PHE A 17 -25.02 9.42 29.22
CA PHE A 17 -24.17 9.44 28.01
C PHE A 17 -23.48 10.80 27.80
N ALA A 18 -24.19 11.89 28.10
CA ALA A 18 -23.65 13.25 28.00
C ALA A 18 -22.48 13.51 28.97
N GLY A 19 -22.33 12.70 30.02
CA GLY A 19 -21.23 12.75 30.99
C GLY A 19 -20.08 11.79 30.68
N TYR A 20 -20.21 10.92 29.69
CA TYR A 20 -19.11 10.05 29.25
C TYR A 20 -18.02 10.87 28.57
N ASP A 21 -16.77 10.40 28.67
CA ASP A 21 -15.69 11.03 27.94
C ASP A 21 -15.82 10.81 26.42
N VAL A 22 -15.07 11.58 25.64
CA VAL A 22 -15.12 11.55 24.16
C VAL A 22 -14.84 10.15 23.63
N VAL A 23 -13.91 9.41 24.23
CA VAL A 23 -13.50 8.08 23.78
C VAL A 23 -14.62 7.06 24.02
N GLN A 24 -15.26 7.11 25.19
CA GLN A 24 -16.39 6.27 25.54
C GLN A 24 -17.59 6.53 24.62
N GLN A 25 -17.90 7.80 24.35
CA GLN A 25 -18.95 8.17 23.39
C GLN A 25 -18.64 7.64 21.99
N LYS A 26 -17.38 7.80 21.54
CA LYS A 26 -16.91 7.29 20.24
C LYS A 26 -17.04 5.77 20.14
N ILE A 27 -16.65 5.02 21.17
CA ILE A 27 -16.78 3.55 21.22
C ILE A 27 -18.24 3.13 21.08
N ILE A 28 -19.14 3.77 21.84
CA ILE A 28 -20.58 3.44 21.81
C ILE A 28 -21.17 3.76 20.43
N ASN A 29 -20.87 4.93 19.88
CA ASN A 29 -21.36 5.32 18.55
C ASN A 29 -20.82 4.41 17.44
N ASN A 30 -19.53 4.07 17.47
CA ASN A 30 -18.92 3.12 16.55
C ASN A 30 -19.57 1.75 16.67
N ALA A 31 -19.76 1.24 17.90
CA ALA A 31 -20.39 -0.05 18.13
C ALA A 31 -21.82 -0.10 17.55
N ILE A 32 -22.65 0.93 17.79
CA ILE A 32 -24.02 0.99 17.26
C ILE A 32 -24.02 1.01 15.74
N ARG A 33 -23.16 1.84 15.12
CA ARG A 33 -22.97 1.87 13.67
C ARG A 33 -22.55 0.50 13.14
N ASP A 34 -21.55 -0.13 13.76
CA ASP A 34 -21.00 -1.40 13.29
C ASP A 34 -21.99 -2.56 13.48
N PHE A 35 -22.83 -2.50 14.53
CA PHE A 35 -23.97 -3.38 14.71
C PHE A 35 -24.99 -3.24 13.58
N HIS A 36 -25.37 -2.01 13.23
CA HIS A 36 -26.22 -1.75 12.08
C HIS A 36 -25.59 -2.28 10.78
N LEU A 37 -24.31 -2.00 10.54
CA LEU A 37 -23.56 -2.50 9.38
C LEU A 37 -23.33 -4.02 9.38
N SER A 38 -23.59 -4.69 10.50
CA SER A 38 -23.64 -6.16 10.62
C SER A 38 -25.04 -6.75 10.35
N GLY A 39 -26.05 -5.90 10.14
CA GLY A 39 -27.43 -6.27 9.87
C GLY A 39 -28.22 -6.72 11.11
N VAL A 40 -27.79 -6.34 12.32
CA VAL A 40 -28.42 -6.83 13.57
C VAL A 40 -29.85 -6.32 13.75
N ASP A 41 -30.17 -5.16 13.20
CA ASP A 41 -31.47 -4.49 13.28
C ASP A 41 -32.36 -4.77 12.07
N LEU A 42 -31.92 -5.64 11.15
CA LEU A 42 -32.74 -6.10 10.04
C LEU A 42 -33.90 -7.00 10.53
N PRO A 43 -35.06 -6.96 9.85
CA PRO A 43 -36.10 -7.98 10.01
C PRO A 43 -35.54 -9.39 9.79
N GLU A 44 -36.10 -10.39 10.48
CA GLU A 44 -35.54 -11.76 10.56
C GLU A 44 -35.22 -12.37 9.18
N GLU A 45 -36.12 -12.23 8.21
CA GLU A 45 -35.91 -12.72 6.84
C GLU A 45 -34.69 -12.05 6.16
N LYS A 46 -34.59 -10.71 6.27
CA LYS A 46 -33.46 -9.94 5.72
C LYS A 46 -32.16 -10.24 6.48
N LYS A 47 -32.23 -10.46 7.79
CA LYS A 47 -31.09 -10.83 8.64
C LYS A 47 -30.50 -12.19 8.22
N GLN A 48 -31.36 -13.18 7.96
CA GLN A 48 -30.94 -14.49 7.47
C GLN A 48 -30.27 -14.38 6.09
N ARG A 49 -30.87 -13.62 5.15
CA ARG A 49 -30.26 -13.39 3.84
C ARG A 49 -28.92 -12.66 3.94
N TYR A 50 -28.83 -11.63 4.78
CA TYR A 50 -27.59 -10.88 5.00
C TYR A 50 -26.47 -11.79 5.53
N LYS A 51 -26.78 -12.68 6.48
CA LYS A 51 -25.83 -13.67 7.00
C LYS A 51 -25.29 -14.60 5.91
N GLU A 52 -26.16 -15.11 5.04
CA GLU A 52 -25.76 -15.95 3.90
C GLU A 52 -24.85 -15.20 2.94
N ILE A 53 -25.18 -13.94 2.63
CA ILE A 53 -24.36 -13.07 1.77
C ILE A 53 -22.97 -12.88 2.38
N MET A 54 -22.87 -12.54 3.66
CA MET A 54 -21.58 -12.32 4.33
C MET A 54 -20.72 -13.60 4.37
N GLN A 55 -21.33 -14.78 4.56
CA GLN A 55 -20.61 -16.05 4.48
C GLN A 55 -20.08 -16.33 3.07
N GLN A 56 -20.89 -16.07 2.03
CA GLN A 56 -20.46 -16.22 0.65
C GLN A 56 -19.34 -15.24 0.28
N LEU A 57 -19.45 -13.97 0.69
CA LEU A 57 -18.40 -12.97 0.47
C LEU A 57 -17.08 -13.39 1.13
N SER A 58 -17.10 -13.90 2.36
CA SER A 58 -15.90 -14.40 3.05
C SER A 58 -15.23 -15.55 2.27
N ASN A 59 -16.01 -16.51 1.77
CA ASN A 59 -15.49 -17.61 0.96
C ASN A 59 -14.93 -17.13 -0.39
N LEU A 60 -15.64 -16.21 -1.07
CA LEU A 60 -15.26 -15.70 -2.39
C LEU A 60 -14.01 -14.82 -2.33
N THR A 61 -13.89 -13.95 -1.34
CA THR A 61 -12.70 -13.10 -1.11
C THR A 61 -11.47 -13.96 -0.83
N SER A 62 -11.60 -15.01 -0.01
CA SER A 62 -10.53 -15.98 0.23
C SER A 62 -10.14 -16.76 -1.04
N LYS A 63 -11.14 -17.18 -1.83
CA LYS A 63 -10.93 -17.87 -3.10
C LYS A 63 -10.21 -16.98 -4.12
N PHE A 64 -10.55 -15.70 -4.19
CA PHE A 64 -9.90 -14.73 -5.08
C PHE A 64 -8.39 -14.65 -4.81
N ASP A 65 -8.00 -14.50 -3.53
CA ASP A 65 -6.60 -14.36 -3.13
C ASP A 65 -5.81 -15.66 -3.37
N GLN A 66 -6.40 -16.82 -3.04
CA GLN A 66 -5.80 -18.13 -3.31
C GLN A 66 -5.57 -18.35 -4.81
N ASN A 67 -6.57 -18.04 -5.65
CA ASN A 67 -6.45 -18.13 -7.10
C ASN A 67 -5.32 -17.25 -7.63
N LEU A 68 -5.19 -16.01 -7.13
CA LEU A 68 -4.12 -15.09 -7.52
C LEU A 68 -2.74 -15.60 -7.09
N LEU A 69 -2.62 -16.13 -5.87
CA LEU A 69 -1.39 -16.70 -5.36
C LEU A 69 -0.94 -17.91 -6.20
N ASP A 70 -1.87 -18.85 -6.45
CA ASP A 70 -1.60 -20.04 -7.25
C ASP A 70 -1.21 -19.67 -8.69
N ALA A 71 -1.94 -18.76 -9.33
CA ALA A 71 -1.62 -18.28 -10.68
C ALA A 71 -0.26 -17.58 -10.76
N THR A 72 0.17 -16.90 -9.69
CA THR A 72 1.49 -16.27 -9.62
C THR A 72 2.60 -17.33 -9.54
N HIS A 73 2.44 -18.34 -8.70
CA HIS A 73 3.45 -19.39 -8.49
C HIS A 73 3.49 -20.45 -9.61
N ALA A 74 2.40 -20.61 -10.37
CA ALA A 74 2.29 -21.63 -11.41
C ALA A 74 3.12 -21.32 -12.67
N TRP A 75 3.45 -20.04 -12.90
CA TRP A 75 4.26 -19.64 -14.05
C TRP A 75 5.74 -19.56 -13.68
N SER A 76 6.57 -20.13 -14.54
CA SER A 76 8.01 -19.90 -14.51
C SER A 76 8.61 -20.15 -15.89
N LYS A 77 9.74 -19.48 -16.19
CA LYS A 77 10.49 -19.65 -17.43
C LYS A 77 11.94 -19.97 -17.10
N LEU A 78 12.36 -21.19 -17.42
CA LEU A 78 13.76 -21.60 -17.30
C LEU A 78 14.52 -21.12 -18.54
N ILE A 79 15.55 -20.33 -18.32
CA ILE A 79 16.47 -19.85 -19.35
C ILE A 79 17.77 -20.65 -19.22
N PRO A 80 18.16 -21.46 -20.22
CA PRO A 80 19.39 -22.27 -20.15
C PRO A 80 20.64 -21.49 -20.60
N ASP A 81 20.47 -20.45 -21.44
CA ASP A 81 21.58 -19.63 -21.95
C ASP A 81 21.55 -18.23 -21.34
N GLU A 82 22.64 -17.83 -20.69
CA GLU A 82 22.78 -16.50 -20.09
C GLU A 82 22.64 -15.38 -21.14
N SER A 83 22.95 -15.66 -22.41
CA SER A 83 22.87 -14.65 -23.48
C SER A 83 21.45 -14.13 -23.70
N GLU A 84 20.43 -14.93 -23.37
CA GLU A 84 19.01 -14.55 -23.41
C GLU A 84 18.61 -13.59 -22.26
N LEU A 85 19.50 -13.36 -21.28
CA LEU A 85 19.32 -12.44 -20.16
C LEU A 85 20.04 -11.09 -20.37
N ALA A 86 20.31 -10.74 -21.63
CA ALA A 86 20.95 -9.47 -21.98
C ALA A 86 20.20 -8.28 -21.35
N GLY A 87 20.98 -7.34 -20.81
CA GLY A 87 20.48 -6.15 -20.12
C GLY A 87 20.15 -6.34 -18.64
N LEU A 88 19.84 -7.57 -18.18
CA LEU A 88 19.55 -7.81 -16.76
C LEU A 88 20.77 -7.56 -15.87
N PRO A 89 20.60 -6.85 -14.73
CA PRO A 89 21.66 -6.71 -13.73
C PRO A 89 22.12 -8.05 -13.18
N ASP A 90 23.39 -8.14 -12.80
CA ASP A 90 23.96 -9.35 -12.18
C ASP A 90 23.20 -9.78 -10.92
N SER A 91 22.67 -8.83 -10.17
CA SER A 91 21.86 -9.11 -8.96
C SER A 91 20.60 -9.91 -9.30
N VAL A 92 19.94 -9.57 -10.41
CA VAL A 92 18.73 -10.25 -10.92
C VAL A 92 19.07 -11.62 -11.49
N LYS A 93 20.15 -11.72 -12.27
CA LYS A 93 20.63 -13.01 -12.81
C LYS A 93 20.95 -13.99 -11.68
N LYS A 94 21.68 -13.55 -10.66
CA LYS A 94 22.02 -14.41 -9.52
C LYS A 94 20.77 -14.85 -8.75
N LEU A 95 19.79 -13.96 -8.55
CA LEU A 95 18.51 -14.34 -7.95
C LEU A 95 17.81 -15.43 -8.78
N ALA A 96 17.72 -15.28 -10.10
CA ALA A 96 17.11 -16.27 -10.98
C ALA A 96 17.87 -17.62 -10.95
N GLN A 97 19.20 -17.59 -10.86
CA GLN A 97 20.03 -18.79 -10.72
C GLN A 97 19.79 -19.49 -9.36
N GLN A 98 19.73 -18.73 -8.26
CA GLN A 98 19.40 -19.26 -6.94
C GLN A 98 17.99 -19.88 -6.93
N THR A 99 17.02 -19.23 -7.58
CA THR A 99 15.65 -19.74 -7.74
C THR A 99 15.63 -21.06 -8.53
N ALA A 100 16.41 -21.20 -9.61
CA ALA A 100 16.56 -22.45 -10.33
C ALA A 100 17.15 -23.55 -9.44
N LYS A 101 18.24 -23.25 -8.73
CA LYS A 101 18.92 -24.16 -7.81
C LYS A 101 18.00 -24.65 -6.68
N ASN A 102 17.20 -23.76 -6.10
CA ASN A 102 16.22 -24.10 -5.07
C ASN A 102 15.15 -25.08 -5.57
N LYS A 103 14.86 -25.09 -6.87
CA LYS A 103 13.96 -26.06 -7.52
C LYS A 103 14.69 -27.26 -8.14
N GLY A 104 15.99 -27.41 -7.90
CA GLY A 104 16.80 -28.52 -8.45
C GLY A 104 17.01 -28.43 -9.97
N GLN A 105 16.99 -27.24 -10.54
CA GLN A 105 17.18 -26.97 -11.97
C GLN A 105 18.49 -26.23 -12.22
N GLU A 106 19.09 -26.44 -13.40
CA GLU A 106 20.25 -25.69 -13.87
C GLU A 106 19.83 -24.60 -14.86
N GLY A 107 20.45 -23.42 -14.77
CA GLY A 107 20.10 -22.22 -15.55
C GLY A 107 19.54 -21.10 -14.68
N TRP A 108 18.69 -20.27 -15.27
CA TRP A 108 18.08 -19.11 -14.61
C TRP A 108 16.55 -19.24 -14.65
N LEU A 109 15.91 -19.31 -13.50
CA LEU A 109 14.46 -19.47 -13.40
C LEU A 109 13.80 -18.12 -13.11
N LEU A 110 13.13 -17.57 -14.11
CA LEU A 110 12.31 -16.36 -14.00
C LEU A 110 10.89 -16.73 -13.54
N THR A 111 10.29 -15.87 -12.73
CA THR A 111 8.97 -16.11 -12.12
C THR A 111 8.12 -14.83 -12.10
N LEU A 112 6.87 -14.90 -11.61
CA LEU A 112 5.97 -13.74 -11.54
C LEU A 112 5.97 -13.02 -10.19
N GLU A 113 6.70 -13.51 -9.19
CA GLU A 113 6.98 -12.76 -7.98
C GLU A 113 7.66 -11.42 -8.35
N PHE A 114 7.25 -10.35 -7.68
CA PHE A 114 7.61 -8.99 -8.09
C PHE A 114 9.13 -8.73 -8.20
N PRO A 115 9.98 -9.26 -7.29
CA PRO A 115 11.45 -9.14 -7.42
C PRO A 115 12.05 -9.86 -8.64
N SER A 116 11.33 -10.80 -9.26
CA SER A 116 11.74 -11.42 -10.53
C SER A 116 11.11 -10.68 -11.73
N TYR A 117 9.79 -10.45 -11.68
CA TYR A 117 9.04 -9.85 -12.77
C TYR A 117 9.48 -8.42 -13.10
N TYR A 118 9.52 -7.53 -12.11
CA TYR A 118 9.68 -6.10 -12.38
C TYR A 118 11.07 -5.75 -12.95
N PRO A 119 12.19 -6.31 -12.44
CA PRO A 119 13.49 -6.08 -13.05
C PRO A 119 13.59 -6.59 -14.49
N VAL A 120 12.89 -7.67 -14.86
CA VAL A 120 12.83 -8.10 -16.27
C VAL A 120 12.14 -7.03 -17.13
N MET A 121 11.03 -6.47 -16.65
CA MET A 121 10.33 -5.40 -17.36
C MET A 121 11.17 -4.13 -17.52
N LEU A 122 12.04 -3.81 -16.55
CA LEU A 122 12.90 -2.63 -16.56
C LEU A 122 14.15 -2.80 -17.43
N TYR A 123 14.77 -3.98 -17.41
CA TYR A 123 16.15 -4.12 -17.88
C TYR A 123 16.37 -5.12 -19.02
N ALA A 124 15.47 -6.09 -19.25
CA ALA A 124 15.71 -7.09 -20.30
C ALA A 124 15.71 -6.42 -21.67
N ASP A 125 16.81 -6.56 -22.42
CA ASP A 125 16.92 -6.00 -23.76
C ASP A 125 16.04 -6.78 -24.77
N ASP A 126 15.80 -8.07 -24.52
CA ASP A 126 14.86 -8.88 -25.31
C ASP A 126 13.41 -8.43 -25.11
N ARG A 127 12.87 -7.77 -26.13
CA ARG A 127 11.47 -7.32 -26.18
C ARG A 127 10.47 -8.48 -26.12
N ALA A 128 10.78 -9.64 -26.69
CA ALA A 128 9.89 -10.80 -26.68
C ALA A 128 9.78 -11.38 -25.27
N LEU A 129 10.89 -11.44 -24.53
CA LEU A 129 10.88 -11.82 -23.11
C LEU A 129 10.03 -10.86 -22.28
N ARG A 130 10.15 -9.54 -22.50
CA ARG A 130 9.30 -8.54 -21.83
C ARG A 130 7.82 -8.72 -22.17
N GLU A 131 7.47 -8.96 -23.44
CA GLU A 131 6.09 -9.21 -23.83
C GLU A 131 5.53 -10.48 -23.15
N GLU A 132 6.28 -11.58 -23.16
CA GLU A 132 5.87 -12.86 -22.58
C GLU A 132 5.60 -12.71 -21.07
N MET A 133 6.54 -12.12 -20.32
CA MET A 133 6.38 -11.91 -18.88
C MET A 133 5.27 -10.91 -18.57
N TYR A 134 5.16 -9.82 -19.34
CA TYR A 134 4.06 -8.88 -19.19
C TYR A 134 2.71 -9.57 -19.36
N ARG A 135 2.55 -10.33 -20.46
CA ARG A 135 1.32 -11.05 -20.77
C ARG A 135 0.99 -12.02 -19.64
N ALA A 136 1.95 -12.86 -19.21
CA ALA A 136 1.75 -13.79 -18.11
C ALA A 136 1.31 -13.08 -16.82
N TYR A 137 1.94 -11.95 -16.47
CA TYR A 137 1.64 -11.19 -15.25
C TYR A 137 0.25 -10.55 -15.25
N VAL A 138 -0.13 -9.90 -16.36
CA VAL A 138 -1.41 -9.17 -16.45
C VAL A 138 -2.62 -10.07 -16.74
N THR A 139 -2.39 -11.35 -17.05
CA THR A 139 -3.44 -12.37 -17.23
C THR A 139 -3.53 -13.36 -16.08
N ARG A 140 -2.85 -13.11 -14.96
CA ARG A 140 -2.95 -13.98 -13.78
C ARG A 140 -4.40 -14.12 -13.32
N ALA A 141 -4.77 -15.34 -12.91
CA ALA A 141 -6.09 -15.69 -12.39
C ALA A 141 -7.24 -15.29 -13.32
N SER A 142 -7.08 -15.46 -14.64
CA SER A 142 -8.08 -15.07 -15.63
C SER A 142 -8.39 -16.18 -16.64
N GLU A 143 -9.34 -15.91 -17.52
CA GLU A 143 -9.70 -16.75 -18.65
C GLU A 143 -8.64 -16.74 -19.78
N LEU A 144 -7.60 -15.91 -19.64
CA LEU A 144 -6.50 -15.75 -20.59
C LEU A 144 -5.15 -16.14 -19.98
N GLY A 145 -4.15 -16.29 -20.85
CA GLY A 145 -2.75 -16.47 -20.45
C GLY A 145 -2.31 -17.92 -20.29
N PRO A 146 -1.13 -18.15 -19.71
CA PRO A 146 -0.49 -19.47 -19.66
C PRO A 146 -1.25 -20.51 -18.82
N ASN A 147 -2.10 -20.05 -17.88
CA ASN A 147 -2.91 -20.89 -16.99
C ASN A 147 -4.41 -20.60 -17.13
N ALA A 148 -4.83 -20.18 -18.34
CA ALA A 148 -6.21 -19.80 -18.64
C ALA A 148 -7.24 -20.80 -18.08
N GLY A 149 -8.21 -20.28 -17.32
CA GLY A 149 -9.34 -21.06 -16.79
C GLY A 149 -9.04 -21.96 -15.58
N GLN A 150 -7.79 -22.09 -15.13
CA GLN A 150 -7.46 -22.94 -13.96
C GLN A 150 -7.81 -22.26 -12.62
N TRP A 151 -7.47 -20.98 -12.50
CA TRP A 151 -7.69 -20.15 -11.30
C TRP A 151 -8.42 -18.86 -11.67
N ASP A 152 -9.40 -18.95 -12.55
CA ASP A 152 -10.10 -17.79 -13.09
C ASP A 152 -10.95 -17.07 -12.01
N ASN A 153 -10.73 -15.77 -11.85
CA ASN A 153 -11.45 -14.89 -10.93
C ASN A 153 -12.66 -14.20 -11.57
N SER A 154 -12.98 -14.43 -12.86
CA SER A 154 -14.11 -13.80 -13.57
C SER A 154 -15.43 -13.95 -12.80
N GLU A 155 -15.87 -15.19 -12.57
CA GLU A 155 -17.13 -15.48 -11.86
C GLU A 155 -17.08 -15.07 -10.38
N VAL A 156 -15.89 -15.15 -9.77
CA VAL A 156 -15.68 -14.72 -8.37
C VAL A 156 -15.94 -13.23 -8.23
N MET A 157 -15.38 -12.39 -9.11
CA MET A 157 -15.58 -10.96 -9.08
C MET A 157 -17.04 -10.58 -9.32
N GLU A 158 -17.70 -11.18 -10.31
CA GLU A 158 -19.13 -10.93 -10.59
C GLU A 158 -20.01 -11.26 -9.38
N ALA A 159 -19.79 -12.42 -8.76
CA ALA A 159 -20.50 -12.83 -7.56
C ALA A 159 -20.26 -11.86 -6.39
N VAL A 160 -18.99 -11.46 -6.16
CA VAL A 160 -18.63 -10.49 -5.12
C VAL A 160 -19.36 -9.16 -5.34
N MET A 161 -19.36 -8.62 -6.55
CA MET A 161 -20.01 -7.34 -6.84
C MET A 161 -21.53 -7.39 -6.63
N LYS A 162 -22.19 -8.45 -7.10
CA LYS A 162 -23.62 -8.66 -6.89
C LYS A 162 -23.98 -8.75 -5.41
N LEU A 163 -23.23 -9.56 -4.65
CA LEU A 163 -23.45 -9.77 -3.22
C LEU A 163 -23.17 -8.50 -2.41
N ARG A 164 -22.15 -7.72 -2.76
CA ARG A 164 -21.86 -6.41 -2.15
C ARG A 164 -23.01 -5.42 -2.37
N HIS A 165 -23.52 -5.33 -3.59
CA HIS A 165 -24.67 -4.46 -3.89
C HIS A 165 -25.91 -4.90 -3.09
N GLU A 166 -26.24 -6.19 -3.10
CA GLU A 166 -27.38 -6.73 -2.36
C GLU A 166 -27.26 -6.49 -0.84
N ALA A 167 -26.07 -6.71 -0.26
CA ALA A 167 -25.80 -6.43 1.15
C ALA A 167 -26.03 -4.95 1.50
N ALA A 168 -25.58 -4.03 0.66
CA ALA A 168 -25.76 -2.60 0.87
C ALA A 168 -27.24 -2.19 0.83
N VAL A 169 -28.00 -2.70 -0.15
CA VAL A 169 -29.44 -2.44 -0.29
C VAL A 169 -30.23 -3.01 0.89
N LEU A 170 -29.87 -4.18 1.40
CA LEU A 170 -30.51 -4.75 2.59
C LEU A 170 -30.40 -3.85 3.81
N LEU A 171 -29.24 -3.18 3.97
CA LEU A 171 -28.96 -2.22 5.02
C LEU A 171 -29.56 -0.82 4.78
N GLY A 172 -30.18 -0.58 3.62
CA GLY A 172 -30.82 0.69 3.29
C GLY A 172 -29.92 1.71 2.57
N PHE A 173 -28.74 1.30 2.10
CA PHE A 173 -27.91 2.11 1.21
C PHE A 173 -28.30 1.88 -0.25
N GLU A 174 -28.03 2.85 -1.13
CA GLU A 174 -28.32 2.70 -2.57
C GLU A 174 -27.30 1.81 -3.29
N ASN A 175 -26.07 1.76 -2.77
CA ASN A 175 -24.96 1.02 -3.35
C ASN A 175 -23.87 0.72 -2.31
N TYR A 176 -22.92 -0.13 -2.68
CA TYR A 176 -21.85 -0.55 -1.76
C TYR A 176 -20.89 0.58 -1.41
N ALA A 177 -20.66 1.54 -2.32
CA ALA A 177 -19.80 2.68 -2.04
C ALA A 177 -20.34 3.52 -0.87
N GLN A 178 -21.64 3.85 -0.85
CA GLN A 178 -22.28 4.53 0.29
C GLN A 178 -22.13 3.74 1.60
N ARG A 179 -22.38 2.43 1.56
CA ARG A 179 -22.16 1.55 2.73
C ARG A 179 -20.71 1.59 3.20
N SER A 180 -19.75 1.62 2.28
CA SER A 180 -18.32 1.66 2.57
C SER A 180 -17.88 2.98 3.21
N LEU A 181 -18.51 4.11 2.84
CA LEU A 181 -18.21 5.43 3.41
C LEU A 181 -18.74 5.62 4.83
N ALA A 182 -19.71 4.81 5.29
CA ALA A 182 -20.28 4.93 6.64
C ALA A 182 -19.23 4.82 7.77
N THR A 183 -18.08 4.19 7.50
CA THR A 183 -16.96 4.05 8.45
C THR A 183 -15.74 4.90 8.09
N LYS A 184 -15.86 5.82 7.12
CA LYS A 184 -14.76 6.64 6.58
C LYS A 184 -14.94 8.13 6.92
N MET A 185 -13.92 8.95 6.65
CA MET A 185 -13.96 10.40 6.83
C MET A 185 -14.77 11.09 5.74
N ALA A 186 -14.68 10.60 4.50
CA ALA A 186 -15.43 11.16 3.38
C ALA A 186 -16.93 11.05 3.65
N GLN A 187 -17.64 12.17 3.47
CA GLN A 187 -19.04 12.31 3.89
C GLN A 187 -20.00 11.65 2.91
N ASP A 188 -19.67 11.65 1.63
CA ASP A 188 -20.47 11.05 0.58
C ASP A 188 -19.62 10.69 -0.65
N THR A 189 -20.23 9.97 -1.59
CA THR A 189 -19.55 9.48 -2.78
C THR A 189 -19.24 10.59 -3.80
N SER A 190 -19.99 11.70 -3.79
CA SER A 190 -19.73 12.84 -4.67
C SER A 190 -18.45 13.55 -4.25
N GLN A 191 -18.23 13.75 -2.96
CA GLN A 191 -17.01 14.33 -2.41
C GLN A 191 -15.76 13.53 -2.84
N VAL A 192 -15.83 12.19 -2.78
CA VAL A 192 -14.73 11.32 -3.22
C VAL A 192 -14.48 11.45 -4.72
N MET A 193 -15.54 11.42 -5.53
CA MET A 193 -15.40 11.49 -6.98
C MET A 193 -14.90 12.87 -7.44
N ASP A 194 -15.37 13.95 -6.83
CA ASP A 194 -14.93 15.32 -7.11
C ASP A 194 -13.45 15.49 -6.76
N PHE A 195 -13.02 14.99 -5.59
CA PHE A 195 -11.61 14.97 -5.20
C PHE A 195 -10.72 14.22 -6.21
N LEU A 196 -11.14 13.01 -6.63
CA LEU A 196 -10.38 12.22 -7.59
C LEU A 196 -10.29 12.93 -8.95
N TYR A 197 -11.38 13.54 -9.42
CA TYR A 197 -11.37 14.25 -10.69
C TYR A 197 -10.61 15.58 -10.65
N GLU A 198 -10.59 16.30 -9.53
CA GLU A 198 -9.73 17.47 -9.35
C GLU A 198 -8.25 17.08 -9.53
N LEU A 199 -7.82 15.97 -8.94
CA LEU A 199 -6.46 15.45 -9.13
C LEU A 199 -6.20 15.01 -10.58
N VAL A 200 -7.19 14.40 -11.25
CA VAL A 200 -7.07 14.06 -12.69
C VAL A 200 -6.85 15.30 -13.52
N ASP A 201 -7.63 16.36 -13.30
CA ASP A 201 -7.58 17.60 -14.08
C ASP A 201 -6.22 18.29 -13.95
N LYS A 202 -5.58 18.21 -12.77
CA LYS A 202 -4.22 18.74 -12.54
C LYS A 202 -3.12 17.84 -13.09
N SER A 203 -3.28 16.52 -13.04
CA SER A 203 -2.19 15.56 -13.30
C SER A 203 -2.15 15.05 -14.73
N LEU A 204 -3.30 14.93 -15.40
CA LEU A 204 -3.39 14.37 -16.75
C LEU A 204 -2.61 15.18 -17.81
N PRO A 205 -2.59 16.53 -17.80
CA PRO A 205 -1.76 17.29 -18.72
C PRO A 205 -0.26 16.98 -18.55
N VAL A 206 0.21 16.81 -17.32
CA VAL A 206 1.60 16.44 -17.02
C VAL A 206 1.89 15.04 -17.53
N ALA A 207 1.04 14.07 -17.20
CA ALA A 207 1.17 12.68 -17.64
C ALA A 207 1.22 12.54 -19.17
N LYS A 208 0.42 13.32 -19.91
CA LYS A 208 0.42 13.33 -21.38
C LYS A 208 1.74 13.85 -21.95
N ARG A 209 2.33 14.88 -21.34
CA ARG A 209 3.66 15.39 -21.75
C ARG A 209 4.75 14.36 -21.50
N GLU A 210 4.75 13.76 -20.31
CA GLU A 210 5.71 12.72 -19.92
C GLU A 210 5.62 11.48 -20.81
N TYR A 211 4.40 11.05 -21.17
CA TYR A 211 4.21 9.92 -22.07
C TYR A 211 4.67 10.24 -23.50
N ALA A 212 4.39 11.45 -24.00
CA ALA A 212 4.88 11.88 -25.31
C ALA A 212 6.42 11.98 -25.36
N GLU A 213 7.06 12.45 -24.28
CA GLU A 213 8.52 12.42 -24.15
C GLU A 213 9.04 10.98 -24.20
N LEU A 214 8.38 10.06 -23.50
CA LEU A 214 8.72 8.65 -23.50
C LEU A 214 8.58 8.01 -24.89
N GLU A 215 7.49 8.29 -25.61
CA GLU A 215 7.28 7.82 -26.98
C GLU A 215 8.37 8.34 -27.94
N ASN A 216 8.71 9.63 -27.84
CA ASN A 216 9.77 10.22 -28.65
C ASN A 216 11.13 9.58 -28.34
N TYR A 217 11.47 9.43 -27.06
CA TYR A 217 12.72 8.78 -26.65
C TYR A 217 12.77 7.32 -27.13
N ALA A 218 11.67 6.58 -26.98
CA ALA A 218 11.58 5.20 -27.44
C ALA A 218 11.80 5.08 -28.96
N CYS A 219 11.26 6.02 -29.74
CA CYS A 219 11.45 6.06 -31.19
C CYS A 219 12.89 6.42 -31.56
N GLU A 220 13.42 7.53 -31.02
CA GLU A 220 14.71 8.09 -31.43
C GLU A 220 15.92 7.34 -30.87
N ALA A 221 15.87 6.95 -29.60
CA ALA A 221 17.01 6.35 -28.91
C ALA A 221 16.97 4.82 -28.87
N LEU A 222 15.77 4.21 -28.85
CA LEU A 222 15.61 2.76 -28.74
C LEU A 222 15.16 2.10 -30.05
N GLY A 223 14.82 2.89 -31.08
CA GLY A 223 14.34 2.37 -32.36
C GLY A 223 12.99 1.66 -32.29
N LEU A 224 12.19 1.92 -31.25
CA LEU A 224 10.86 1.33 -31.08
C LEU A 224 9.84 2.14 -31.91
N THR A 225 9.31 1.52 -32.97
CA THR A 225 8.33 2.16 -33.87
C THR A 225 6.94 2.34 -33.23
N SER A 226 6.62 1.53 -32.23
CA SER A 226 5.46 1.69 -31.36
C SER A 226 5.85 1.34 -29.93
N LEU A 227 5.37 2.14 -28.98
CA LEU A 227 5.56 1.90 -27.56
C LEU A 227 4.38 1.09 -27.01
N GLU A 228 4.58 -0.22 -26.84
CA GLU A 228 3.57 -1.10 -26.26
C GLU A 228 3.66 -1.09 -24.72
N ALA A 229 2.63 -1.59 -24.04
CA ALA A 229 2.58 -1.56 -22.57
C ALA A 229 3.74 -2.31 -21.88
N TRP A 230 4.31 -3.33 -22.52
CA TRP A 230 5.50 -4.06 -22.03
C TRP A 230 6.82 -3.35 -22.34
N ASP A 231 6.80 -2.30 -23.17
CA ASP A 231 7.96 -1.47 -23.45
C ASP A 231 8.04 -0.27 -22.50
N VAL A 232 6.92 0.17 -21.91
CA VAL A 232 6.86 1.36 -21.05
C VAL A 232 7.88 1.30 -19.89
N PRO A 233 7.94 0.24 -19.04
CA PRO A 233 8.91 0.22 -17.94
C PRO A 233 10.37 0.26 -18.43
N TYR A 234 10.67 -0.48 -19.51
CA TYR A 234 12.01 -0.51 -20.11
C TYR A 234 12.42 0.85 -20.67
N ALA A 235 11.56 1.46 -21.49
CA ALA A 235 11.82 2.76 -22.08
C ALA A 235 11.94 3.84 -21.01
N SER A 236 11.10 3.79 -19.97
CA SER A 236 11.14 4.71 -18.83
C SER A 236 12.46 4.61 -18.08
N GLU A 237 12.96 3.39 -17.83
CA GLU A 237 14.25 3.19 -17.16
C GLU A 237 15.42 3.69 -18.02
N LYS A 238 15.41 3.42 -19.33
CA LYS A 238 16.43 3.95 -20.25
C LYS A 238 16.39 5.48 -20.32
N LEU A 239 15.20 6.08 -20.39
CA LEU A 239 15.03 7.54 -20.37
C LEU A 239 15.52 8.15 -19.05
N ARG A 240 15.20 7.52 -17.91
CA ARG A 240 15.65 7.95 -16.58
C ARG A 240 17.17 7.94 -16.49
N GLN A 241 17.81 6.86 -16.93
CA GLN A 241 19.27 6.72 -16.97
C GLN A 241 19.90 7.76 -17.91
N HIS A 242 19.31 7.98 -19.09
CA HIS A 242 19.77 8.97 -20.04
C HIS A 242 19.72 10.40 -19.48
N THR A 243 18.62 10.74 -18.81
CA THR A 243 18.35 12.11 -18.35
C THR A 243 19.10 12.45 -17.05
N TYR A 244 19.15 11.51 -16.11
CA TYR A 244 19.67 11.77 -14.75
C TYR A 244 20.98 11.06 -14.44
N ALA A 245 21.47 10.19 -15.34
CA ALA A 245 22.67 9.38 -15.15
C ALA A 245 22.69 8.65 -13.79
N ILE A 246 21.56 8.06 -13.41
CA ILE A 246 21.36 7.28 -12.18
C ILE A 246 20.54 6.02 -12.47
N SER A 247 20.90 4.90 -11.86
CA SER A 247 20.12 3.67 -11.86
C SER A 247 19.86 3.20 -10.43
N GLN A 248 18.80 2.41 -10.22
CA GLN A 248 18.56 1.80 -8.92
C GLN A 248 19.70 0.83 -8.52
N GLU A 249 20.36 0.19 -9.48
CA GLU A 249 21.49 -0.71 -9.22
C GLU A 249 22.74 0.04 -8.73
N GLU A 250 22.98 1.29 -9.16
CA GLU A 250 24.08 2.12 -8.62
C GLU A 250 23.84 2.51 -7.15
N LEU A 251 22.57 2.65 -6.76
CA LEU A 251 22.16 2.99 -5.39
C LEU A 251 22.14 1.79 -4.44
N LYS A 252 21.82 0.60 -4.95
CA LYS A 252 21.61 -0.62 -4.17
C LYS A 252 22.72 -0.93 -3.16
N PRO A 253 24.02 -0.76 -3.46
CA PRO A 253 25.10 -0.96 -2.48
C PRO A 253 25.03 -0.07 -1.23
N TYR A 254 24.32 1.06 -1.28
CA TYR A 254 24.17 1.99 -0.15
C TYR A 254 23.00 1.63 0.77
N PHE A 255 22.06 0.81 0.32
CA PHE A 255 20.85 0.45 1.07
C PHE A 255 20.94 -0.97 1.61
N PHE A 256 21.97 -1.21 2.41
CA PHE A 256 22.13 -2.44 3.17
C PHE A 256 21.12 -2.50 4.31
N GLN A 257 20.40 -3.62 4.44
CA GLN A 257 19.34 -3.84 5.43
C GLN A 257 19.67 -3.32 6.84
N GLU A 258 20.82 -3.70 7.43
CA GLU A 258 21.15 -3.31 8.81
C GLU A 258 21.29 -1.78 8.95
N ASN A 259 21.87 -1.12 7.94
CA ASN A 259 22.00 0.35 7.92
C ASN A 259 20.63 1.01 7.72
N VAL A 260 19.80 0.45 6.85
CA VAL A 260 18.43 0.95 6.61
C VAL A 260 17.60 0.87 7.89
N LEU A 261 17.62 -0.27 8.59
CA LEU A 261 16.91 -0.45 9.86
C LEU A 261 17.45 0.49 10.94
N ALA A 262 18.77 0.57 11.11
CA ALA A 262 19.39 1.47 12.08
C ALA A 262 19.06 2.95 11.78
N GLY A 263 19.07 3.34 10.51
CA GLY A 263 18.69 4.68 10.05
C GLY A 263 17.22 4.99 10.32
N MET A 264 16.32 4.07 10.00
CA MET A 264 14.89 4.17 10.31
C MET A 264 14.63 4.33 11.81
N PHE A 265 15.31 3.53 12.64
CA PHE A 265 15.22 3.65 14.10
C PHE A 265 15.80 4.97 14.61
N ASN A 266 16.87 5.48 13.98
CA ASN A 266 17.42 6.79 14.29
C ASN A 266 16.44 7.93 13.96
N VAL A 267 15.73 7.84 12.83
CA VAL A 267 14.72 8.84 12.45
C VAL A 267 13.65 8.95 13.54
N VAL A 268 13.03 7.85 13.95
CA VAL A 268 11.99 7.90 14.99
C VAL A 268 12.54 8.23 16.38
N ASN A 269 13.80 7.89 16.67
CA ASN A 269 14.45 8.36 17.88
C ASN A 269 14.60 9.89 17.88
N ARG A 270 14.99 10.49 16.74
CA ARG A 270 15.13 11.95 16.64
C ARG A 270 13.80 12.66 16.70
N LEU A 271 12.76 12.11 16.08
CA LEU A 271 11.41 12.70 16.06
C LEU A 271 10.66 12.55 17.39
N TYR A 272 10.68 11.35 17.98
CA TYR A 272 9.80 10.97 19.09
C TYR A 272 10.57 10.60 20.37
N GLY A 273 11.88 10.41 20.29
CA GLY A 273 12.71 9.96 21.40
C GLY A 273 12.56 8.50 21.79
N ILE A 274 11.91 7.69 20.95
CA ILE A 274 11.74 6.26 21.19
C ILE A 274 13.02 5.50 20.81
N ARG A 275 13.28 4.38 21.49
CA ARG A 275 14.42 3.50 21.24
C ARG A 275 13.91 2.13 20.84
N ILE A 276 14.57 1.54 19.84
CA ILE A 276 14.18 0.25 19.27
C ILE A 276 15.37 -0.68 19.34
N THR A 277 15.15 -1.88 19.89
CA THR A 277 16.20 -2.88 20.08
C THR A 277 15.70 -4.26 19.68
N GLU A 278 16.52 -5.00 18.93
CA GLU A 278 16.24 -6.39 18.59
C GLU A 278 16.18 -7.25 19.86
N THR A 279 15.20 -8.14 19.94
CA THR A 279 14.97 -9.04 21.07
C THR A 279 15.07 -10.48 20.57
N GLN A 280 16.01 -11.24 21.15
CA GLN A 280 16.29 -12.62 20.78
C GLN A 280 15.47 -13.61 21.63
N GLY A 281 15.34 -14.85 21.13
CA GLY A 281 14.68 -15.94 21.88
C GLY A 281 13.15 -15.87 21.87
N VAL A 282 12.57 -15.15 20.92
CA VAL A 282 11.12 -15.11 20.67
C VAL A 282 10.78 -16.12 19.57
N ASP A 283 9.71 -16.88 19.76
CA ASP A 283 9.27 -17.86 18.77
C ASP A 283 8.82 -17.17 17.47
N THR A 284 9.31 -17.68 16.33
CA THR A 284 9.00 -17.18 14.99
C THR A 284 8.59 -18.31 14.05
N TRP A 285 7.86 -17.98 12.97
CA TRP A 285 7.42 -18.96 11.95
C TRP A 285 8.45 -19.20 10.84
N HIS A 286 9.50 -18.38 10.77
CA HIS A 286 10.56 -18.48 9.77
C HIS A 286 11.87 -17.90 10.34
N GLU A 287 13.01 -18.44 9.91
CA GLU A 287 14.33 -18.07 10.44
C GLU A 287 14.74 -16.62 10.14
N ASP A 288 14.25 -16.07 9.03
CA ASP A 288 14.46 -14.66 8.65
C ASP A 288 13.64 -13.64 9.44
N VAL A 289 12.70 -14.08 10.28
CA VAL A 289 11.83 -13.16 11.04
C VAL A 289 12.59 -12.62 12.24
N LYS A 290 12.72 -11.30 12.31
CA LYS A 290 13.30 -10.60 13.46
C LYS A 290 12.21 -10.06 14.38
N PHE A 291 12.52 -9.90 15.67
CA PHE A 291 11.60 -9.34 16.65
C PHE A 291 12.23 -8.16 17.40
N PHE A 292 11.49 -7.08 17.57
CA PHE A 292 11.99 -5.81 18.12
C PHE A 292 11.10 -5.27 19.23
N THR A 293 11.72 -4.58 20.18
CA THR A 293 11.07 -3.92 21.32
C THR A 293 11.24 -2.41 21.23
N ILE A 294 10.17 -1.64 21.47
CA ILE A 294 10.15 -0.18 21.47
C ILE A 294 10.00 0.34 22.91
N THR A 295 10.90 1.25 23.32
CA THR A 295 10.84 1.94 24.62
C THR A 295 10.83 3.45 24.47
N ASP A 296 10.22 4.16 25.41
CA ASP A 296 10.25 5.63 25.45
C ASP A 296 11.55 6.18 26.08
N LYS A 297 11.64 7.51 26.21
CA LYS A 297 12.80 8.20 26.81
C LYS A 297 13.06 7.79 28.26
N GLN A 298 12.03 7.34 28.97
CA GLN A 298 12.08 6.90 30.37
C GLN A 298 12.40 5.40 30.48
N GLY A 299 12.46 4.67 29.37
CA GLY A 299 12.68 3.23 29.32
C GLY A 299 11.41 2.40 29.49
N ASN A 300 10.23 3.01 29.45
CA ASN A 300 8.98 2.26 29.52
C ASN A 300 8.71 1.55 28.18
N LEU A 301 8.23 0.32 28.24
CA LEU A 301 7.78 -0.43 27.08
C LEU A 301 6.59 0.29 26.42
N ARG A 302 6.67 0.52 25.11
CA ARG A 302 5.60 1.13 24.30
C ARG A 302 4.92 0.14 23.39
N GLY A 303 5.68 -0.74 22.76
CA GLY A 303 5.18 -1.78 21.85
C GLY A 303 6.30 -2.65 21.33
N GLN A 304 5.95 -3.68 20.56
CA GLN A 304 6.90 -4.64 19.99
C GLN A 304 6.45 -5.05 18.59
N PHE A 305 7.34 -5.61 17.77
CA PHE A 305 6.95 -6.07 16.44
C PHE A 305 7.81 -7.19 15.89
N TYR A 306 7.19 -8.03 15.06
CA TYR A 306 7.85 -8.95 14.15
C TYR A 306 8.12 -8.26 12.81
N LEU A 307 9.26 -8.57 12.19
CA LEU A 307 9.65 -8.05 10.89
C LEU A 307 10.00 -9.21 9.94
N ASP A 308 9.25 -9.35 8.85
CA ASP A 308 9.36 -10.42 7.85
C ASP A 308 9.55 -9.84 6.44
N LEU A 309 10.81 -9.67 6.00
CA LEU A 309 11.15 -8.81 4.87
C LEU A 309 11.10 -9.47 3.48
N TYR A 310 11.47 -10.74 3.36
CA TYR A 310 11.84 -11.30 2.06
C TYR A 310 10.68 -12.00 1.35
N ALA A 311 10.71 -11.93 0.01
CA ALA A 311 9.84 -12.73 -0.85
C ALA A 311 10.25 -14.21 -0.79
N ARG A 312 9.27 -15.10 -0.70
CA ARG A 312 9.47 -16.56 -0.73
C ARG A 312 8.20 -17.28 -1.18
N PRO A 313 8.30 -18.53 -1.67
CA PRO A 313 7.14 -19.34 -1.99
C PRO A 313 6.14 -19.42 -0.83
N HIS A 314 4.85 -19.44 -1.16
CA HIS A 314 3.72 -19.52 -0.21
C HIS A 314 3.54 -18.30 0.71
N LYS A 315 4.29 -17.21 0.51
CA LYS A 315 4.03 -15.91 1.14
C LYS A 315 3.20 -15.05 0.18
N ARG A 316 2.15 -14.39 0.69
CA ARG A 316 1.36 -13.42 -0.07
C ARG A 316 2.27 -12.28 -0.53
N GLY A 317 2.13 -11.84 -1.78
CA GLY A 317 2.89 -10.71 -2.34
C GLY A 317 2.49 -9.35 -1.76
N GLY A 318 3.28 -8.31 -2.05
CA GLY A 318 3.06 -6.94 -1.56
C GLY A 318 3.81 -6.62 -0.27
N ALA A 319 3.39 -5.57 0.43
CA ALA A 319 3.82 -5.26 1.79
C ALA A 319 2.57 -4.89 2.61
N TRP A 320 2.60 -5.17 3.90
CA TRP A 320 1.53 -4.81 4.82
C TRP A 320 2.00 -4.87 6.27
N MET A 321 1.27 -4.14 7.11
CA MET A 321 1.27 -4.26 8.55
C MET A 321 -0.01 -4.97 9.02
N ASP A 322 0.10 -5.77 10.08
CA ASP A 322 -1.05 -6.40 10.73
C ASP A 322 -0.92 -6.34 12.26
N GLU A 323 -2.04 -6.46 12.97
CA GLU A 323 -2.06 -6.49 14.43
C GLU A 323 -1.83 -7.91 14.98
N CYS A 324 -0.92 -8.04 15.96
CA CYS A 324 -0.73 -9.27 16.71
C CYS A 324 -1.43 -9.17 18.08
N LEU A 325 -1.10 -8.12 18.83
CA LEU A 325 -1.77 -7.74 20.07
C LEU A 325 -2.14 -6.27 19.99
N THR A 326 -3.38 -5.93 20.34
CA THR A 326 -3.84 -4.54 20.45
C THR A 326 -3.60 -4.04 21.87
N ARG A 327 -3.21 -2.77 22.03
CA ARG A 327 -3.04 -2.17 23.36
C ARG A 327 -4.39 -2.14 24.07
N MET A 328 -4.41 -2.62 25.32
CA MET A 328 -5.60 -2.58 26.17
C MET A 328 -5.21 -2.41 27.64
N SER A 329 -6.03 -1.70 28.42
CA SER A 329 -5.90 -1.69 29.87
C SER A 329 -7.19 -2.09 30.56
N ILE A 330 -7.12 -3.10 31.41
CA ILE A 330 -8.23 -3.58 32.24
C ILE A 330 -7.72 -3.76 33.66
N GLY A 331 -8.43 -3.19 34.65
CA GLY A 331 -8.09 -3.38 36.06
C GLY A 331 -6.73 -2.84 36.48
N GLY A 332 -6.13 -1.92 35.71
CA GLY A 332 -4.80 -1.37 35.96
C GLY A 332 -3.64 -2.18 35.36
N GLU A 333 -3.92 -3.34 34.75
CA GLU A 333 -2.95 -4.08 33.95
C GLU A 333 -3.01 -3.60 32.49
N THR A 334 -1.85 -3.43 31.86
CA THR A 334 -1.74 -2.98 30.46
C THR A 334 -1.15 -4.08 29.61
N GLN A 335 -1.89 -4.52 28.59
CA GLN A 335 -1.34 -5.30 27.49
C GLN A 335 -0.70 -4.33 26.49
N ASN A 336 0.58 -4.54 26.21
CA ASN A 336 1.30 -3.73 25.22
C ASN A 336 1.02 -4.23 23.80
N PRO A 337 0.96 -3.32 22.82
CA PRO A 337 0.67 -3.68 21.44
C PRO A 337 1.86 -4.41 20.79
N VAL A 338 1.53 -5.38 19.94
CA VAL A 338 2.49 -6.11 19.08
C VAL A 338 2.00 -6.03 17.63
N ALA A 339 2.90 -5.74 16.70
CA ALA A 339 2.61 -5.68 15.26
C ALA A 339 3.36 -6.76 14.46
N TYR A 340 2.79 -7.12 13.31
CA TYR A 340 3.48 -7.81 12.22
C TYR A 340 3.81 -6.78 11.14
N LEU A 341 5.07 -6.70 10.70
CA LEU A 341 5.49 -5.92 9.54
C LEU A 341 6.02 -6.86 8.48
N THR A 342 5.36 -6.92 7.34
CA THR A 342 5.65 -7.89 6.29
C THR A 342 5.93 -7.17 4.97
N CYS A 343 7.03 -7.54 4.32
CA CYS A 343 7.41 -7.06 2.99
C CYS A 343 7.72 -8.24 2.06
N ASN A 344 7.98 -7.98 0.79
CA ASN A 344 8.41 -8.99 -0.19
C ASN A 344 9.64 -8.50 -0.99
N PHE A 345 10.68 -8.13 -0.25
CA PHE A 345 11.93 -7.61 -0.80
C PHE A 345 12.79 -8.71 -1.39
N THR A 346 13.77 -8.29 -2.18
CA THR A 346 14.82 -9.17 -2.72
C THR A 346 15.54 -9.88 -1.57
N PRO A 347 15.53 -11.22 -1.50
CA PRO A 347 16.25 -11.96 -0.47
C PRO A 347 17.77 -11.79 -0.64
N PRO A 348 18.57 -12.11 0.40
CA PRO A 348 20.01 -12.28 0.25
C PRO A 348 20.35 -13.24 -0.89
N VAL A 349 21.39 -12.92 -1.66
CA VAL A 349 21.85 -13.73 -2.78
C VAL A 349 23.32 -14.08 -2.57
N ASP A 350 23.66 -15.36 -2.70
CA ASP A 350 24.96 -15.92 -2.29
C ASP A 350 25.27 -15.59 -0.81
N ASP A 351 26.54 -15.35 -0.49
CA ASP A 351 27.00 -14.91 0.83
C ASP A 351 26.92 -13.38 1.01
N LYS A 352 26.13 -12.67 0.17
CA LYS A 352 25.98 -11.22 0.27
C LYS A 352 24.78 -10.84 1.16
N PRO A 353 24.88 -9.73 1.90
CA PRO A 353 23.74 -9.22 2.66
C PRO A 353 22.57 -8.82 1.76
N ALA A 354 21.37 -8.73 2.32
CA ALA A 354 20.22 -8.11 1.64
C ALA A 354 20.49 -6.63 1.34
N LEU A 355 20.41 -6.28 0.06
CA LEU A 355 20.55 -4.93 -0.45
C LEU A 355 19.23 -4.50 -1.09
N PHE A 356 18.74 -3.33 -0.70
CA PHE A 356 17.46 -2.83 -1.13
C PHE A 356 17.59 -1.80 -2.25
N THR A 357 16.58 -1.76 -3.10
CA THR A 357 16.29 -0.60 -3.93
C THR A 357 15.77 0.53 -3.05
N HIS A 358 15.80 1.77 -3.55
CA HIS A 358 15.20 2.90 -2.82
C HIS A 358 13.69 2.73 -2.62
N ASP A 359 12.99 2.09 -3.56
CA ASP A 359 11.55 1.80 -3.44
C ASP A 359 11.25 0.80 -2.31
N GLU A 360 12.10 -0.23 -2.13
CA GLU A 360 12.00 -1.15 -0.99
C GLU A 360 12.27 -0.42 0.34
N VAL A 361 13.18 0.57 0.36
CA VAL A 361 13.39 1.43 1.54
C VAL A 361 12.15 2.29 1.83
N ASN A 362 11.54 2.94 0.82
CA ASN A 362 10.29 3.68 0.99
C ASN A 362 9.18 2.77 1.54
N THR A 363 9.03 1.58 0.96
CA THR A 363 8.04 0.57 1.38
C THR A 363 8.24 0.16 2.85
N LEU A 364 9.49 -0.02 3.29
CA LEU A 364 9.76 -0.35 4.69
C LEU A 364 9.34 0.78 5.64
N PHE A 365 9.61 2.03 5.28
CA PHE A 365 9.19 3.20 6.06
C PHE A 365 7.66 3.34 6.08
N HIS A 366 7.00 3.04 4.97
CA HIS A 366 5.55 2.99 4.85
C HIS A 366 4.95 2.02 5.88
N GLU A 367 5.35 0.74 5.84
CA GLU A 367 4.84 -0.26 6.78
C GLU A 367 5.20 0.07 8.24
N PHE A 368 6.37 0.66 8.44
CA PHE A 368 6.78 1.10 9.76
C PHE A 368 5.93 2.25 10.29
N GLY A 369 5.42 3.14 9.44
CA GLY A 369 4.46 4.17 9.83
C GLY A 369 3.14 3.60 10.34
N HIS A 370 2.59 2.57 9.69
CA HIS A 370 1.44 1.81 10.23
C HIS A 370 1.79 1.16 11.57
N GLY A 371 2.96 0.52 11.64
CA GLY A 371 3.47 -0.10 12.86
C GLY A 371 3.55 0.90 14.02
N LEU A 372 4.07 2.10 13.78
CA LEU A 372 4.14 3.17 14.79
C LEU A 372 2.75 3.62 15.25
N HIS A 373 1.79 3.76 14.34
CA HIS A 373 0.42 4.16 14.69
C HIS A 373 -0.24 3.13 15.62
N HIS A 374 -0.03 1.84 15.35
CA HIS A 374 -0.51 0.78 16.24
C HIS A 374 0.25 0.72 17.56
N MET A 375 1.58 0.72 17.51
CA MET A 375 2.43 0.43 18.66
C MET A 375 2.57 1.60 19.63
N LEU A 376 2.41 2.85 19.18
CA LEU A 376 2.60 4.01 20.03
C LEU A 376 1.31 4.55 20.65
N THR A 377 0.16 3.99 20.29
CA THR A 377 -1.15 4.34 20.89
C THR A 377 -1.09 4.40 22.42
N LYS A 378 -1.79 5.38 22.99
CA LYS A 378 -2.07 5.47 24.44
C LYS A 378 -3.53 5.22 24.77
N VAL A 379 -4.32 4.76 23.80
CA VAL A 379 -5.73 4.43 23.99
C VAL A 379 -5.86 3.05 24.63
N ASP A 380 -6.58 2.98 25.75
CA ASP A 380 -6.71 1.76 26.58
C ASP A 380 -7.83 0.82 26.10
N TYR A 381 -8.67 1.27 25.17
CA TYR A 381 -9.83 0.54 24.70
C TYR A 381 -9.54 -0.12 23.35
N PRO A 382 -9.51 -1.47 23.26
CA PRO A 382 -9.13 -2.17 22.02
C PRO A 382 -9.89 -1.70 20.78
N SER A 383 -11.19 -1.41 20.90
CA SER A 383 -12.07 -1.02 19.79
C SER A 383 -11.69 0.29 19.10
N VAL A 384 -10.84 1.11 19.72
CA VAL A 384 -10.37 2.40 19.20
C VAL A 384 -8.87 2.61 19.43
N SER A 385 -8.13 1.53 19.69
CA SER A 385 -6.70 1.58 20.03
C SER A 385 -5.81 1.19 18.85
N GLY A 386 -4.70 1.91 18.70
CA GLY A 386 -3.80 1.70 17.57
C GLY A 386 -4.51 2.13 16.30
N ILE A 387 -4.55 1.25 15.30
CA ILE A 387 -5.28 1.51 14.06
C ILE A 387 -6.78 1.14 14.16
N SER A 388 -7.22 0.49 15.24
CA SER A 388 -8.65 0.16 15.43
C SER A 388 -9.49 1.42 15.56
N GLY A 389 -10.66 1.42 14.90
CA GLY A 389 -11.60 2.54 14.91
C GLY A 389 -11.16 3.77 14.11
N VAL A 390 -9.94 3.77 13.54
CA VAL A 390 -9.47 4.81 12.62
C VAL A 390 -10.18 4.65 11.27
N PRO A 391 -10.80 5.71 10.74
CA PRO A 391 -11.33 5.74 9.38
C PRO A 391 -10.30 5.29 8.32
N TRP A 392 -10.74 4.45 7.39
CA TRP A 392 -9.88 3.81 6.40
C TRP A 392 -9.20 4.79 5.42
N ASP A 393 -9.74 5.98 5.24
CA ASP A 393 -9.16 7.08 4.44
C ASP A 393 -8.23 8.01 5.25
N ALA A 394 -7.99 7.69 6.53
CA ALA A 394 -6.98 8.30 7.38
C ALA A 394 -5.84 7.34 7.75
N VAL A 395 -6.06 6.02 7.68
CA VAL A 395 -5.11 5.01 8.18
C VAL A 395 -3.75 5.06 7.47
N GLU A 396 -3.74 5.53 6.23
CA GLU A 396 -2.56 5.68 5.37
C GLU A 396 -1.75 6.97 5.66
N LEU A 397 -2.24 7.85 6.55
CA LEU A 397 -1.53 9.09 6.87
C LEU A 397 -0.16 8.79 7.52
N PRO A 398 -0.04 8.00 8.60
CA PRO A 398 1.26 7.76 9.24
C PRO A 398 2.24 6.95 8.38
N SER A 399 1.74 6.03 7.55
CA SER A 399 2.56 5.23 6.63
C SER A 399 3.22 6.11 5.58
N GLN A 400 2.42 6.81 4.78
CA GLN A 400 2.92 7.70 3.72
C GLN A 400 3.72 8.88 4.27
N PHE A 401 3.41 9.35 5.48
CA PHE A 401 4.18 10.38 6.14
C PHE A 401 5.63 9.95 6.33
N MET A 402 5.88 8.75 6.86
CA MET A 402 7.24 8.26 7.13
C MET A 402 8.11 8.14 5.87
N GLU A 403 7.53 7.91 4.70
CA GLU A 403 8.26 7.83 3.42
C GLU A 403 9.05 9.11 3.09
N ASN A 404 8.60 10.27 3.57
CA ASN A 404 9.26 11.54 3.26
C ASN A 404 10.72 11.60 3.76
N TRP A 405 11.02 10.92 4.88
CA TRP A 405 12.39 10.86 5.41
C TRP A 405 13.35 10.05 4.54
N CYS A 406 12.85 9.22 3.62
CA CYS A 406 13.69 8.51 2.66
C CYS A 406 14.28 9.43 1.59
N TRP A 407 13.88 10.71 1.54
CA TRP A 407 14.38 11.73 0.61
C TRP A 407 15.19 12.84 1.29
N GLU A 408 15.11 12.95 2.63
CA GLU A 408 15.80 13.98 3.39
C GLU A 408 17.28 13.64 3.58
N LYS A 409 18.18 14.50 3.10
CA LYS A 409 19.64 14.27 3.20
C LYS A 409 20.09 13.92 4.62
N SER A 410 19.57 14.67 5.59
CA SER A 410 19.91 14.52 7.00
C SER A 410 19.40 13.22 7.64
N ALA A 411 18.47 12.51 6.98
CA ALA A 411 18.06 11.15 7.32
C ALA A 411 18.86 10.11 6.50
N LEU A 412 19.05 10.36 5.20
CA LEU A 412 19.83 9.48 4.32
C LEU A 412 21.28 9.29 4.77
N ASP A 413 21.88 10.25 5.45
CA ASP A 413 23.24 10.10 6.00
C ASP A 413 23.37 8.93 7.00
N SER A 414 22.27 8.54 7.67
CA SER A 414 22.24 7.36 8.56
C SER A 414 21.75 6.10 7.88
N ILE A 415 20.89 6.23 6.85
CA ILE A 415 20.26 5.12 6.11
C ILE A 415 21.18 4.57 5.00
N ALA A 416 21.80 5.47 4.23
CA ALA A 416 22.48 5.16 2.97
C ALA A 416 24.01 5.12 3.15
N LYS A 417 24.52 3.94 3.50
CA LYS A 417 25.96 3.67 3.65
C LYS A 417 26.36 2.44 2.85
N HIS A 418 27.43 2.57 2.07
CA HIS A 418 27.95 1.51 1.22
C HIS A 418 28.30 0.26 2.05
N TYR A 419 27.76 -0.89 1.68
CA TYR A 419 27.84 -2.11 2.50
C TYR A 419 29.27 -2.60 2.74
N GLU A 420 30.17 -2.44 1.75
CA GLU A 420 31.58 -2.87 1.89
C GLU A 420 32.50 -1.85 2.56
N THR A 421 32.29 -0.56 2.31
CA THR A 421 33.26 0.50 2.66
C THR A 421 32.77 1.36 3.84
N GLY A 422 31.49 1.31 4.16
CA GLY A 422 30.85 2.19 5.15
C GLY A 422 30.74 3.66 4.70
N ALA A 423 31.12 3.98 3.46
CA ALA A 423 31.07 5.34 2.94
C ALA A 423 29.62 5.83 2.80
N SER A 424 29.37 7.09 3.17
CA SER A 424 28.07 7.73 2.97
C SER A 424 27.73 7.90 1.49
N LEU A 425 26.44 8.00 1.18
CA LEU A 425 25.96 8.35 -0.16
C LEU A 425 26.61 9.65 -0.66
N PRO A 426 27.36 9.61 -1.79
CA PRO A 426 28.00 10.80 -2.34
C PRO A 426 26.98 11.89 -2.69
N ASP A 427 27.34 13.15 -2.44
CA ASP A 427 26.45 14.30 -2.69
C ASP A 427 26.01 14.40 -4.16
N GLU A 428 26.88 14.03 -5.09
CA GLU A 428 26.52 14.00 -6.52
C GLU A 428 25.45 12.94 -6.82
N LEU A 429 25.53 11.78 -6.17
CA LEU A 429 24.52 10.72 -6.33
C LEU A 429 23.21 11.12 -5.66
N TYR A 430 23.27 11.78 -4.49
CA TYR A 430 22.09 12.36 -3.84
C TYR A 430 21.41 13.42 -4.71
N LYS A 431 22.16 14.35 -5.31
CA LYS A 431 21.60 15.36 -6.24
C LYS A 431 20.88 14.71 -7.42
N LYS A 432 21.44 13.64 -8.00
CA LYS A 432 20.80 12.87 -9.06
C LYS A 432 19.52 12.19 -8.58
N MET A 433 19.52 11.61 -7.38
CA MET A 433 18.30 11.03 -6.79
C MET A 433 17.19 12.08 -6.66
N ILE A 434 17.50 13.26 -6.11
CA ILE A 434 16.53 14.35 -5.95
C ILE A 434 16.05 14.87 -7.30
N ALA A 435 16.94 15.02 -8.28
CA ALA A 435 16.57 15.43 -9.64
C ALA A 435 15.61 14.42 -10.29
N ALA A 436 15.79 13.13 -10.03
CA ALA A 436 14.95 12.05 -10.55
C ALA A 436 13.68 11.78 -9.70
N LYS A 437 13.52 12.40 -8.52
CA LYS A 437 12.43 12.12 -7.56
C LYS A 437 11.05 12.20 -8.22
N ASN A 438 10.84 13.21 -9.05
CA ASN A 438 9.55 13.48 -9.70
C ASN A 438 9.50 12.99 -11.16
N PHE A 439 10.43 12.11 -11.56
CA PHE A 439 10.43 11.56 -12.91
C PHE A 439 9.15 10.75 -13.16
N GLN A 440 8.37 11.16 -14.16
CA GLN A 440 7.11 10.51 -14.57
C GLN A 440 6.05 10.44 -13.46
N SER A 441 6.10 11.37 -12.50
CA SER A 441 5.13 11.43 -11.39
C SER A 441 3.71 11.69 -11.88
N GLY A 442 3.53 12.42 -13.00
CA GLY A 442 2.22 12.62 -13.63
C GLY A 442 1.63 11.29 -14.10
N MET A 443 2.41 10.48 -14.83
CA MET A 443 2.01 9.14 -15.28
C MET A 443 1.66 8.21 -14.11
N GLN A 444 2.47 8.23 -13.04
CA GLN A 444 2.20 7.45 -11.83
C GLN A 444 0.94 7.93 -11.10
N MET A 445 0.73 9.25 -11.00
CA MET A 445 -0.45 9.85 -10.38
C MET A 445 -1.73 9.43 -11.10
N VAL A 446 -1.80 9.58 -12.43
CA VAL A 446 -2.99 9.16 -13.19
C VAL A 446 -3.20 7.65 -13.14
N ARG A 447 -2.16 6.85 -12.97
CA ARG A 447 -2.28 5.41 -12.76
C ARG A 447 -2.97 5.06 -11.44
N GLN A 448 -2.59 5.73 -10.34
CA GLN A 448 -3.30 5.56 -9.06
C GLN A 448 -4.75 6.05 -9.14
N LEU A 449 -5.00 7.16 -9.84
CA LEU A 449 -6.35 7.68 -10.05
C LEU A 449 -7.22 6.75 -10.91
N GLU A 450 -6.65 6.08 -11.93
CA GLU A 450 -7.33 5.02 -12.69
C GLU A 450 -7.86 3.93 -11.75
N PHE A 451 -7.02 3.46 -10.82
CA PHE A 451 -7.42 2.43 -9.84
C PHE A 451 -8.51 2.91 -8.88
N SER A 452 -8.37 4.10 -8.30
CA SER A 452 -9.34 4.65 -7.35
C SER A 452 -10.69 4.94 -7.99
N ILE A 453 -10.68 5.51 -9.20
CA ILE A 453 -11.91 5.82 -9.95
C ILE A 453 -12.59 4.53 -10.41
N PHE A 454 -11.81 3.55 -10.90
CA PHE A 454 -12.35 2.24 -11.26
C PHE A 454 -13.05 1.55 -10.07
N ASP A 455 -12.39 1.46 -8.92
CA ASP A 455 -12.95 0.91 -7.69
C ASP A 455 -14.26 1.60 -7.28
N MET A 456 -14.27 2.93 -7.22
CA MET A 456 -15.47 3.68 -6.85
C MET A 456 -16.60 3.46 -7.84
N ARG A 457 -16.33 3.50 -9.15
CA ARG A 457 -17.37 3.36 -10.18
C ARG A 457 -17.99 1.97 -10.19
N ILE A 458 -17.22 0.89 -10.03
CA ILE A 458 -17.80 -0.46 -10.00
C ILE A 458 -18.67 -0.68 -8.76
N HIS A 459 -18.34 -0.06 -7.61
CA HIS A 459 -19.13 -0.19 -6.38
C HIS A 459 -20.30 0.80 -6.26
N LEU A 460 -20.32 1.85 -7.10
CA LEU A 460 -21.48 2.71 -7.32
C LEU A 460 -22.52 2.06 -8.26
N ALA A 461 -22.07 1.23 -9.19
CA ALA A 461 -22.92 0.58 -10.16
C ALA A 461 -23.69 -0.62 -9.58
N ASP A 462 -24.89 -0.86 -10.10
CA ASP A 462 -25.60 -2.14 -9.94
C ASP A 462 -25.30 -3.05 -11.13
N LEU A 463 -24.23 -3.85 -11.00
CA LEU A 463 -23.80 -4.79 -12.03
C LEU A 463 -24.77 -5.97 -12.22
N SER A 464 -25.71 -6.19 -11.28
CA SER A 464 -26.70 -7.27 -11.41
C SER A 464 -27.71 -7.03 -12.53
N THR A 465 -27.83 -5.77 -12.98
CA THR A 465 -28.70 -5.37 -14.10
C THR A 465 -28.18 -5.81 -15.47
N GLY A 466 -26.90 -6.20 -15.57
CA GLY A 466 -26.24 -6.50 -16.84
C GLY A 466 -26.08 -5.30 -17.79
N LYS A 467 -26.35 -4.07 -17.33
CA LYS A 467 -26.22 -2.85 -18.16
C LYS A 467 -24.77 -2.47 -18.47
N ALA A 468 -23.83 -2.84 -17.61
CA ALA A 468 -22.40 -2.66 -17.78
C ALA A 468 -21.66 -3.76 -17.01
N GLY A 469 -20.57 -4.28 -17.58
CA GLY A 469 -19.65 -5.19 -16.90
C GLY A 469 -18.47 -4.47 -16.23
N ILE A 470 -17.71 -5.21 -15.41
CA ILE A 470 -16.49 -4.70 -14.74
C ILE A 470 -15.51 -4.10 -15.75
N TYR A 471 -15.27 -4.78 -16.88
CA TYR A 471 -14.33 -4.31 -17.91
C TYR A 471 -14.89 -3.19 -18.79
N ASP A 472 -16.21 -3.04 -18.88
CA ASP A 472 -16.81 -1.88 -19.56
C ASP A 472 -16.52 -0.60 -18.77
N ILE A 473 -16.75 -0.65 -17.45
CA ILE A 473 -16.42 0.47 -16.56
C ILE A 473 -14.92 0.77 -16.59
N LEU A 474 -14.07 -0.26 -16.51
CA LEU A 474 -12.62 -0.07 -16.58
C LEU A 474 -12.18 0.60 -17.89
N ARG A 475 -12.76 0.20 -19.03
CA ARG A 475 -12.49 0.80 -20.34
C ARG A 475 -12.86 2.29 -20.35
N GLU A 476 -14.05 2.64 -19.88
CA GLU A 476 -14.49 4.04 -19.79
C GLU A 476 -13.61 4.89 -18.85
N VAL A 477 -13.15 4.33 -17.73
CA VAL A 477 -12.21 5.02 -16.84
C VAL A 477 -10.88 5.27 -17.54
N ARG A 478 -10.34 4.26 -18.22
CA ARG A 478 -9.07 4.37 -18.97
C ARG A 478 -9.15 5.40 -20.08
N GLU A 479 -10.26 5.46 -20.83
CA GLU A 479 -10.49 6.46 -21.88
C GLU A 479 -10.40 7.91 -21.35
N ARG A 480 -10.74 8.13 -20.07
CA ARG A 480 -10.69 9.45 -19.44
C ARG A 480 -9.35 9.76 -18.78
N VAL A 481 -8.68 8.76 -18.17
CA VAL A 481 -7.59 8.99 -17.20
C VAL A 481 -6.25 8.42 -17.65
N ALA A 482 -6.23 7.32 -18.42
CA ALA A 482 -4.99 6.64 -18.76
C ALA A 482 -4.25 7.33 -19.92
N VAL A 483 -2.92 7.37 -19.85
CA VAL A 483 -2.05 7.80 -20.96
C VAL A 483 -1.41 6.63 -21.69
N THR A 484 -1.21 5.51 -21.00
CA THR A 484 -0.68 4.29 -21.59
C THR A 484 -1.77 3.49 -22.29
N LYS A 485 -1.53 3.07 -23.53
CA LYS A 485 -2.41 2.15 -24.23
C LYS A 485 -2.34 0.75 -23.59
N VAL A 486 -3.43 0.32 -22.97
CA VAL A 486 -3.52 -1.00 -22.35
C VAL A 486 -4.01 -2.05 -23.36
N PRO A 487 -3.33 -3.20 -23.51
CA PRO A 487 -3.77 -4.25 -24.43
C PRO A 487 -5.12 -4.87 -24.05
N GLU A 488 -5.88 -5.33 -25.04
CA GLU A 488 -7.21 -5.95 -24.83
C GLU A 488 -7.17 -7.20 -23.94
N PHE A 489 -6.07 -7.96 -24.00
CA PHE A 489 -5.87 -9.14 -23.16
C PHE A 489 -5.55 -8.80 -21.70
N ASN A 490 -5.36 -7.53 -21.34
CA ASN A 490 -5.04 -7.15 -19.97
C ASN A 490 -6.21 -7.51 -19.03
N ARG A 491 -5.90 -8.23 -17.96
CA ARG A 491 -6.87 -8.71 -16.97
C ARG A 491 -6.58 -8.20 -15.56
N PHE A 492 -6.02 -6.99 -15.44
CA PHE A 492 -5.62 -6.37 -14.18
C PHE A 492 -6.61 -6.57 -13.02
N ALA A 493 -7.91 -6.43 -13.25
CA ALA A 493 -8.92 -6.55 -12.18
C ALA A 493 -8.92 -7.93 -11.51
N HIS A 494 -8.55 -9.00 -12.24
CA HIS A 494 -8.45 -10.37 -11.70
C HIS A 494 -7.35 -10.54 -10.65
N GLY A 495 -6.38 -9.62 -10.64
CA GLY A 495 -5.31 -9.55 -9.64
C GLY A 495 -5.45 -8.38 -8.68
N PHE A 496 -6.55 -7.63 -8.70
CA PHE A 496 -6.70 -6.43 -7.87
C PHE A 496 -7.18 -6.77 -6.45
N SER A 497 -6.32 -7.48 -5.71
CA SER A 497 -6.59 -8.01 -4.37
C SER A 497 -7.04 -6.94 -3.38
N HIS A 498 -6.53 -5.70 -3.47
CA HIS A 498 -6.93 -4.59 -2.60
C HIS A 498 -8.45 -4.47 -2.44
N ILE A 499 -9.20 -4.57 -3.55
CA ILE A 499 -10.64 -4.33 -3.55
C ILE A 499 -11.46 -5.63 -3.57
N PHE A 500 -10.91 -6.76 -4.04
CA PHE A 500 -11.64 -8.03 -4.11
C PHE A 500 -11.32 -9.01 -2.98
N ALA A 501 -10.17 -8.87 -2.32
CA ALA A 501 -9.73 -9.73 -1.22
C ALA A 501 -9.14 -8.95 -0.02
N GLY A 502 -9.09 -7.62 -0.09
CA GLY A 502 -8.58 -6.73 0.95
C GLY A 502 -9.62 -5.74 1.45
N GLY A 503 -9.17 -4.80 2.29
CA GLY A 503 -10.02 -3.80 2.95
C GLY A 503 -10.41 -2.57 2.10
N TYR A 504 -9.98 -2.49 0.85
CA TYR A 504 -10.09 -1.26 0.04
C TYR A 504 -11.28 -1.22 -0.91
N ALA A 505 -12.27 -2.11 -0.75
CA ALA A 505 -13.48 -2.09 -1.58
C ALA A 505 -14.27 -0.77 -1.42
N ALA A 506 -14.44 -0.03 -2.52
CA ALA A 506 -14.92 1.36 -2.49
C ALA A 506 -14.14 2.22 -1.49
N GLY A 507 -12.81 2.12 -1.57
CA GLY A 507 -11.87 2.63 -0.59
C GLY A 507 -10.46 2.75 -1.13
N TYR A 508 -10.16 2.35 -2.37
CA TYR A 508 -8.81 2.52 -2.92
C TYR A 508 -8.42 4.00 -3.09
N TYR A 509 -9.40 4.91 -3.09
CA TYR A 509 -9.15 6.36 -3.01
C TYR A 509 -8.44 6.77 -1.72
N SER A 510 -8.51 5.97 -0.64
CA SER A 510 -7.86 6.21 0.65
C SER A 510 -6.37 6.52 0.51
N TYR A 511 -5.66 5.87 -0.43
CA TYR A 511 -4.25 6.16 -0.68
C TYR A 511 -4.01 7.61 -1.05
N LYS A 512 -4.74 8.16 -2.04
CA LYS A 512 -4.58 9.56 -2.45
C LYS A 512 -5.18 10.54 -1.46
N TRP A 513 -6.27 10.14 -0.79
CA TRP A 513 -6.88 10.96 0.25
C TRP A 513 -5.92 11.18 1.43
N ALA A 514 -5.31 10.10 1.92
CA ALA A 514 -4.33 10.16 2.97
C ALA A 514 -3.00 10.79 2.52
N GLU A 515 -2.63 10.68 1.24
CA GLU A 515 -1.40 11.30 0.73
C GLU A 515 -1.48 12.83 0.78
N VAL A 516 -2.68 13.40 0.61
CA VAL A 516 -2.92 14.83 0.86
C VAL A 516 -2.68 15.17 2.33
N LEU A 517 -3.19 14.34 3.24
CA LEU A 517 -2.95 14.52 4.68
C LEU A 517 -1.45 14.41 4.99
N SER A 518 -0.77 13.39 4.48
CA SER A 518 0.63 13.11 4.81
C SER A 518 1.59 14.14 4.21
N ALA A 519 1.40 14.54 2.96
CA ALA A 519 2.18 15.60 2.32
C ALA A 519 1.99 16.95 3.05
N ASP A 520 0.76 17.30 3.42
CA ASP A 520 0.50 18.55 4.14
C ASP A 520 0.98 18.47 5.60
N ALA A 521 0.92 17.31 6.23
CA ALA A 521 1.53 17.10 7.54
C ALA A 521 3.06 17.27 7.49
N PHE A 522 3.70 16.67 6.47
CA PHE A 522 5.14 16.82 6.25
C PHE A 522 5.53 18.25 5.87
N SER A 523 4.66 19.01 5.20
CA SER A 523 4.93 20.41 4.88
C SER A 523 5.19 21.28 6.10
N ARG A 524 4.61 20.94 7.25
CA ARG A 524 4.92 21.60 8.52
C ARG A 524 6.37 21.35 8.97
N PHE A 525 6.90 20.15 8.74
CA PHE A 525 8.30 19.84 8.98
C PHE A 525 9.23 20.55 7.99
N GLU A 526 8.80 20.76 6.74
CA GLU A 526 9.56 21.63 5.81
C GLU A 526 9.59 23.09 6.29
N GLU A 527 8.49 23.59 6.86
CA GLU A 527 8.36 24.96 7.39
C GLU A 527 9.20 25.17 8.67
N GLU A 528 9.23 24.19 9.58
CA GLU A 528 9.77 24.33 10.94
C GLU A 528 11.08 23.53 11.20
N GLY A 529 11.50 22.71 10.23
CA GLY A 529 12.68 21.85 10.28
C GLY A 529 12.34 20.35 10.32
N VAL A 530 12.95 19.56 9.43
CA VAL A 530 12.62 18.13 9.20
C VAL A 530 12.89 17.18 10.38
N PHE A 531 13.63 17.66 11.38
CA PHE A 531 13.86 16.98 12.66
C PHE A 531 13.52 17.86 13.86
N ASN A 532 12.58 18.80 13.69
CA ASN A 532 12.06 19.59 14.79
C ASN A 532 11.31 18.68 15.78
N GLN A 533 11.86 18.57 16.99
CA GLN A 533 11.34 17.68 18.02
C GLN A 533 9.99 18.11 18.57
N ASP A 534 9.69 19.41 18.60
CA ASP A 534 8.39 19.90 19.08
C ASP A 534 7.28 19.55 18.09
N VAL A 535 7.57 19.65 16.78
CA VAL A 535 6.64 19.19 15.72
C VAL A 535 6.51 17.67 15.75
N GLY A 536 7.61 16.93 15.92
CA GLY A 536 7.62 15.48 16.11
C GLY A 536 6.75 15.04 17.30
N GLN A 537 6.92 15.68 18.45
CA GLN A 537 6.13 15.42 19.64
C GLN A 537 4.64 15.72 19.41
N ARG A 538 4.31 16.80 18.69
CA ARG A 538 2.92 17.09 18.33
C ARG A 538 2.34 16.05 17.38
N PHE A 539 3.11 15.53 16.42
CA PHE A 539 2.63 14.45 15.55
C PHE A 539 2.36 13.18 16.36
N LEU A 540 3.27 12.83 17.27
CA LEU A 540 3.10 11.72 18.20
C LEU A 540 1.81 11.86 19.02
N GLU A 541 1.61 12.99 19.70
CA GLU A 541 0.49 13.21 20.62
C GLU A 541 -0.87 13.35 19.95
N ASN A 542 -0.92 13.89 18.73
CA ASN A 542 -2.18 14.17 18.03
C ASN A 542 -2.54 13.08 17.01
N ILE A 543 -1.58 12.34 16.46
CA ILE A 543 -1.84 11.33 15.44
C ILE A 543 -1.56 9.94 16.01
N LEU A 544 -0.29 9.63 16.35
CA LEU A 544 0.13 8.26 16.67
C LEU A 544 -0.40 7.74 18.02
N GLU A 545 -0.58 8.60 19.03
CA GLU A 545 -1.02 8.20 20.37
C GLU A 545 -2.55 8.09 20.50
N LYS A 546 -3.31 8.56 19.50
CA LYS A 546 -4.76 8.79 19.59
C LYS A 546 -5.61 7.68 18.98
N GLY A 547 -5.07 6.85 18.09
CA GLY A 547 -5.82 5.82 17.39
C GLY A 547 -7.19 6.30 16.89
N GLY A 548 -8.22 5.47 17.04
CA GLY A 548 -9.60 5.78 16.64
C GLY A 548 -10.42 6.57 17.65
N SER A 549 -9.79 7.20 18.65
CA SER A 549 -10.48 7.79 19.80
C SER A 549 -11.17 9.14 19.52
N GLU A 550 -10.74 9.85 18.49
CA GLU A 550 -11.28 11.15 18.05
C GLU A 550 -11.42 11.17 16.52
N GLU A 551 -12.11 12.17 15.95
CA GLU A 551 -12.24 12.28 14.50
C GLU A 551 -10.88 12.65 13.86
N PRO A 552 -10.42 11.94 12.80
CA PRO A 552 -9.09 12.20 12.24
C PRO A 552 -8.90 13.61 11.68
N MET A 553 -9.96 14.26 11.20
CA MET A 553 -9.89 15.65 10.74
C MET A 553 -9.59 16.60 11.90
N ASP A 554 -10.17 16.36 13.08
CA ASP A 554 -9.94 17.19 14.26
C ASP A 554 -8.52 16.97 14.80
N LEU A 555 -8.06 15.72 14.83
CA LEU A 555 -6.67 15.36 15.16
C LEU A 555 -5.67 15.99 14.18
N PHE A 556 -5.96 15.95 12.88
CA PHE A 556 -5.16 16.59 11.86
C PHE A 556 -5.11 18.10 12.06
N VAL A 557 -6.24 18.76 12.32
CA VAL A 557 -6.29 20.21 12.58
C VAL A 557 -5.55 20.56 13.87
N ALA A 558 -5.64 19.75 14.93
CA ALA A 558 -4.89 19.95 16.17
C ALA A 558 -3.37 19.86 15.95
N PHE A 559 -2.94 18.96 15.05
CA PHE A 559 -1.55 18.89 14.61
C PHE A 559 -1.16 20.05 13.68
N ARG A 560 -1.88 20.25 12.56
CA ARG A 560 -1.49 21.14 11.46
C ARG A 560 -1.84 22.62 11.71
N GLY A 561 -2.82 22.89 12.57
CA GLY A 561 -3.41 24.20 12.83
C GLY A 561 -4.49 24.64 11.82
N ARG A 562 -4.75 23.82 10.80
CA ARG A 562 -5.74 24.09 9.73
C ARG A 562 -6.15 22.79 9.03
N LYS A 563 -7.22 22.86 8.23
CA LYS A 563 -7.63 21.77 7.33
C LYS A 563 -6.57 21.47 6.26
N PRO A 564 -6.53 20.23 5.74
CA PRO A 564 -5.57 19.81 4.73
C PRO A 564 -5.77 20.52 3.39
N LYS A 565 -4.70 20.62 2.60
CA LYS A 565 -4.69 21.19 1.25
C LYS A 565 -3.91 20.31 0.27
N ILE A 566 -4.40 20.22 -0.97
CA ILE A 566 -3.77 19.42 -2.03
C ILE A 566 -2.43 20.00 -2.52
N ASP A 567 -2.15 21.28 -2.27
CA ASP A 567 -0.97 21.99 -2.77
C ASP A 567 0.35 21.30 -2.40
N ALA A 568 0.44 20.76 -1.18
CA ALA A 568 1.64 20.07 -0.71
C ALA A 568 1.89 18.80 -1.52
N LEU A 569 0.86 17.98 -1.74
CA LEU A 569 0.93 16.78 -2.57
C LEU A 569 1.38 17.14 -4.00
N LEU A 570 0.71 18.10 -4.63
CA LEU A 570 1.04 18.52 -6.01
C LEU A 570 2.49 19.01 -6.12
N ARG A 571 2.96 19.83 -5.17
CA ARG A 571 4.35 20.29 -5.11
C ARG A 571 5.33 19.13 -4.91
N HIS A 572 5.04 18.22 -3.98
CA HIS A 572 5.89 17.06 -3.69
C HIS A 572 5.99 16.11 -4.87
N SER A 573 4.92 15.99 -5.67
CA SER A 573 4.92 15.23 -6.92
C SER A 573 5.46 16.01 -8.12
N GLY A 574 5.86 17.28 -7.99
CA GLY A 574 6.31 18.08 -9.14
C GLY A 574 5.21 18.41 -10.16
N ILE A 575 3.94 18.27 -9.77
CA ILE A 575 2.76 18.61 -10.58
C ILE A 575 2.39 20.06 -10.27
N VAL A 576 3.18 20.99 -10.81
CA VAL A 576 2.96 22.44 -10.70
C VAL A 576 2.39 22.99 -12.01
N GLU A 577 1.49 23.98 -11.89
CA GLU A 577 0.73 24.57 -13.00
C GLU A 577 1.57 25.07 -14.18
#